data_AF-A0A1I6K5J7-F1
#
_entry.id   AF-A0A1I6K5J7-F1
#
_cell.length_a   1.000
_cell.length_b   1.000
_cell.length_c   1.000
_cell.angle_alpha   90.00
_cell.angle_beta   90.00
_cell.angle_gamma   90.00
#
_symmetry.space_group_name_H-M   'P 1'
#
loop_
_entity.id
_entity.type
_entity.pdbx_description
1 polymer ?
#
loop_
_entity_poly.entity_id
_entity_poly.type
_entity_poly.pdbx_seq_one_letter_code
_entity_poly.pdbx_strand_id
1 'polypeptide(L)' 'MATVKLTTVRGKPNLKDVAVSAGTTIAGSDAMELNIDFTKATRGDVLTMLEAIQQKIIASKWPMI' A
#
# COMPACT_ATOMS: atom_id res chain seq x y z
N MET A 1 9.59 1.32 -16.11
CA MET A 1 9.13 0.22 -15.23
C MET A 1 7.87 0.68 -14.54
N ALA A 2 6.80 -0.10 -14.57
CA ALA A 2 5.54 0.32 -14.00
C ALA A 2 5.50 0.02 -12.50
N THR A 3 5.67 1.06 -11.69
CA THR A 3 5.54 1.01 -10.23
C THR A 3 4.16 1.49 -9.84
N VAL A 4 3.54 0.82 -8.86
CA VAL A 4 2.25 1.23 -8.29
C VAL A 4 2.42 1.58 -6.82
N LYS A 5 1.77 2.66 -6.39
CA LYS A 5 1.73 3.10 -4.99
C LYS A 5 0.34 2.85 -4.42
N LEU A 6 0.30 2.00 -3.40
CA LEU A 6 -0.88 1.70 -2.59
C LEU A 6 -0.85 2.59 -1.34
N THR A 7 -1.87 3.43 -1.17
CA THR A 7 -1.97 4.35 -0.01
C THR A 7 -3.25 4.06 0.75
N THR A 8 -3.13 3.90 2.06
CA THR A 8 -4.27 3.78 2.98
C THR A 8 -4.14 4.82 4.10
N VAL A 9 -5.25 5.17 4.72
CA VAL A 9 -5.32 6.21 5.76
C VAL A 9 -5.75 5.57 7.08
N ARG A 10 -5.14 6.01 8.19
CA ARG A 10 -5.52 5.56 9.53
C ARG A 10 -7.03 5.68 9.76
N GLY A 11 -7.63 4.65 10.36
CA GLY A 11 -9.06 4.62 10.66
C GLY A 11 -9.95 4.34 9.45
N LYS A 12 -9.38 4.09 8.27
CA LYS A 12 -10.09 3.68 7.05
C LYS A 12 -9.55 2.34 6.54
N PRO A 13 -9.83 1.24 7.25
CA PRO A 13 -9.24 -0.06 6.94
C PRO A 13 -9.94 -0.79 5.78
N ASN A 14 -10.86 -0.15 5.06
CA ASN A 14 -11.60 -0.85 4.01
C ASN A 14 -10.79 -0.89 2.71
N LEU A 15 -10.97 -1.98 1.97
CA LEU A 15 -10.42 -2.19 0.62
C LEU A 15 -10.65 -1.01 -0.36
N LYS A 16 -11.82 -0.37 -0.26
CA LYS A 16 -12.17 0.80 -1.09
C LYS A 16 -11.37 2.06 -0.76
N ASP A 17 -10.82 2.13 0.45
CA ASP A 17 -10.08 3.27 0.96
C ASP A 17 -8.57 3.16 0.63
N VAL A 18 -8.13 2.04 0.04
CA VAL A 18 -6.78 1.86 -0.50
C VAL A 18 -6.71 2.46 -1.91
N ALA A 19 -6.07 3.62 -2.02
CA ALA A 19 -5.82 4.31 -3.28
C ALA A 19 -4.67 3.65 -4.04
N VAL A 20 -4.86 3.40 -5.34
CA VAL A 20 -3.82 2.95 -6.28
C VAL A 20 -3.41 4.14 -7.13
N SER A 21 -2.12 4.39 -7.26
CA SER A 21 -1.56 5.51 -8.04
C SER A 21 -0.23 5.11 -8.67
N ALA A 22 0.30 5.93 -9.58
CA ALA A 22 1.65 5.73 -10.10
C ALA A 22 2.68 5.82 -8.96
N GLY A 23 3.52 4.80 -8.84
CA GLY A 23 4.58 4.72 -7.84
C GLY A 23 5.86 5.41 -8.30
N THR A 24 6.69 5.80 -7.34
CA THR A 24 8.05 6.27 -7.59
C THR A 24 8.93 5.11 -8.03
N THR A 25 9.95 5.39 -8.86
CA THR A 25 10.91 4.37 -9.27
C THR A 25 11.69 3.87 -8.06
N ILE A 26 11.71 2.55 -7.85
CA ILE A 26 12.51 1.89 -6.82
C ILE A 26 13.90 1.61 -7.42
N ALA A 27 14.96 1.96 -6.69
CA ALA A 27 16.33 1.70 -7.11
C ALA A 27 16.66 0.21 -6.89
N GLY A 28 17.10 -0.46 -7.95
CA GLY A 28 17.23 -1.93 -7.98
C GLY A 28 15.99 -2.57 -8.61
N SER A 29 16.20 -3.25 -9.73
CA SER A 29 15.15 -4.08 -10.34
C SER A 29 14.78 -5.19 -9.35
N ASP A 30 13.48 -5.44 -9.14
CA ASP A 30 12.91 -6.52 -8.30
C ASP A 30 12.75 -6.25 -6.78
N ALA A 31 12.66 -4.98 -6.36
CA ALA A 31 12.38 -4.62 -4.95
C ALA A 31 10.95 -4.06 -4.73
N MET A 32 10.42 -4.24 -3.52
CA MET A 32 9.20 -3.61 -3.01
C MET A 32 9.54 -2.75 -1.79
N GLU A 33 9.09 -1.48 -1.79
CA GLU A 33 9.29 -0.54 -0.69
C GLU A 33 7.97 -0.24 0.01
N LEU A 34 7.99 -0.19 1.35
CA LEU A 34 6.86 0.22 2.18
C LEU A 34 7.27 1.39 3.06
N ASN A 35 6.65 2.55 2.82
CA ASN A 35 6.82 3.74 3.65
C ASN A 35 5.71 3.83 4.69
N ILE A 36 6.08 3.95 5.96
CA ILE A 36 5.14 4.00 7.10
C ILE A 36 5.34 5.31 7.85
N ASP A 37 4.32 6.15 7.91
CA ASP A 37 4.28 7.30 8.80
C ASP A 37 3.77 6.87 10.19
N PHE A 38 4.70 6.73 11.13
CA PHE A 38 4.41 6.31 12.50
C PHE A 38 4.16 7.48 13.47
N THR A 39 4.20 8.74 13.00
CA THR A 39 4.12 9.92 13.88
C THR A 39 2.84 9.97 14.73
N LYS A 40 1.74 9.42 14.19
CA LYS A 40 0.42 9.40 14.84
C LYS A 40 -0.26 8.04 14.76
N ALA A 41 0.46 6.98 14.38
CA ALA A 41 -0.10 5.64 14.20
C ALA A 41 0.45 4.70 15.27
N THR A 42 -0.44 3.91 15.87
CA THR A 42 -0.01 2.81 16.73
C THR A 42 0.45 1.62 15.87
N ARG A 43 1.16 0.67 16.48
CA ARG A 43 1.50 -0.59 15.80
C ARG A 43 0.25 -1.33 15.31
N GLY A 44 -0.83 -1.31 16.09
CA GLY A 44 -2.11 -1.91 15.69
C GLY A 44 -2.69 -1.28 14.44
N ASP A 45 -2.70 0.06 14.38
CA ASP A 45 -3.17 0.80 13.19
C ASP A 45 -2.39 0.41 11.94
N VAL A 46 -1.06 0.33 12.04
CA VAL A 46 -0.17 -0.01 10.93
C VAL A 46 -0.44 -1.44 10.44
N LEU A 47 -0.66 -2.40 11.34
CA LEU A 47 -0.98 -3.78 10.97
C LEU A 47 -2.31 -3.87 10.23
N THR A 48 -3.37 -3.21 10.73
CA THR A 48 -4.67 -3.19 10.04
C THR A 48 -4.58 -2.51 8.67
N MET A 49 -3.80 -1.43 8.56
CA MET A 49 -3.51 -0.77 7.29
C MET A 49 -2.79 -1.69 6.31
N LEU A 50 -1.83 -2.48 6.79
CA LEU A 50 -1.10 -3.46 5.98
C LEU A 50 -2.02 -4.57 5.46
N GLU A 51 -2.90 -5.10 6.31
CA GLU A 51 -3.90 -6.10 5.93
C GLU A 51 -4.82 -5.58 4.82
N ALA A 52 -5.28 -4.33 4.92
CA ALA A 52 -6.10 -3.71 3.88
C ALA A 52 -5.34 -3.60 2.54
N ILE A 53 -4.06 -3.24 2.58
CA ILE A 53 -3.20 -3.21 1.39
C ILE A 53 -3.04 -4.62 0.81
N GLN A 54 -2.78 -5.63 1.63
CA GLN A 54 -2.66 -7.02 1.21
C GLN A 54 -3.94 -7.50 0.51
N GLN A 55 -5.10 -7.25 1.12
CA GLN A 55 -6.40 -7.59 0.52
C GLN A 55 -6.62 -6.88 -0.81
N LYS A 56 -6.22 -5.60 -0.92
CA LYS A 56 -6.27 -4.85 -2.18
C LYS A 56 -5.40 -5.50 -3.25
N ILE A 57 -4.20 -5.98 -2.89
CA ILE A 57 -3.31 -6.66 -3.82
C ILE A 57 -3.97 -7.93 -4.38
N ILE A 58 -4.52 -8.76 -3.49
CA ILE A 58 -5.19 -10.02 -3.85
C ILE A 58 -6.41 -9.78 -4.74
N ALA A 59 -7.20 -8.74 -4.44
CA ALA A 59 -8.42 -8.43 -5.18
C ALA A 59 -8.16 -7.73 -6.53
N SER A 60 -6.96 -7.20 -6.76
CA SER A 60 -6.64 -6.46 -7.98
C SER A 60 -6.22 -7.40 -9.11
N LYS A 61 -6.55 -7.04 -10.35
CA LYS A 61 -5.99 -7.72 -11.52
C LYS A 61 -4.48 -7.41 -11.61
N TRP A 62 -3.70 -8.42 -11.98
CA TRP A 62 -2.25 -8.29 -12.13
C TRP A 62 -1.85 -8.43 -13.61
N PRO A 63 -0.93 -7.60 -14.12
CA PRO A 63 -0.26 -6.48 -13.44
C PRO A 63 -1.19 -5.28 -13.20
N MET A 64 -0.98 -4.52 -12.12
CA MET A 64 -1.85 -3.40 -11.71
C MET A 64 -1.71 -2.13 -12.57
N ILE A 65 -1.31 -2.29 -13.84
CA ILE A 65 -1.11 -1.23 -14.84
C ILE A 65 -2.36 -0.97 -15.65
#